data_AF-A0A4Y9NXL1-F1
#
_entry.id   AF-A0A4Y9NXL1-F1
#
_cell.length_a   1.000
_cell.length_b   1.000
_cell.length_c   1.000
_cell.angle_alpha   90.00
_cell.angle_beta   90.00
_cell.angle_gamma   90.00
#
_symmetry.space_group_name_H-M   'P 1'
#
loop_
_entity.id
_entity.type
_entity.pdbx_description
1 polymer ?
#
loop_
_entity_poly.entity_id
_entity_poly.type
_entity_poly.pdbx_seq_one_letter_code
_entity_poly.pdbx_strand_id
1 'polypeptide(L)' 'MSCAHCNAVEQRGRYCVGCGKLLPPSPLPARRVRLAPRHLLDDDTQPVLRFAVRPRPPVREEQSV' A
#
# COMPACT_ATOMS: atom_id res chain seq x y z
N MET A 1 -8.70 -16.82 8.18
CA MET A 1 -9.19 -17.82 7.19
C MET A 1 -8.07 -18.80 6.90
N SER A 2 -8.37 -19.99 6.39
CA SER A 2 -7.36 -20.97 5.94
C SER A 2 -7.30 -21.04 4.43
N CYS A 3 -6.13 -21.38 3.88
CA CYS A 3 -5.97 -21.62 2.45
C CYS A 3 -6.36 -23.07 2.09
N ALA A 4 -7.28 -23.27 1.15
CA ALA A 4 -7.69 -24.60 0.70
C ALA A 4 -6.61 -25.39 -0.06
N HIS A 5 -5.51 -24.74 -0.47
CA HIS A 5 -4.45 -25.39 -1.26
C HIS A 5 -3.23 -25.83 -0.44
N CYS A 6 -2.81 -25.02 0.52
CA CYS A 6 -1.62 -25.31 1.34
C CYS A 6 -1.90 -25.34 2.84
N ASN A 7 -3.18 -25.21 3.24
CA ASN A 7 -3.63 -25.24 4.63
C ASN A 7 -3.03 -24.17 5.55
N ALA A 8 -2.34 -23.17 5.00
CA ALA A 8 -1.84 -22.05 5.77
C ALA A 8 -3.02 -21.34 6.49
N VAL A 9 -2.87 -21.13 7.80
CA VAL A 9 -3.88 -20.55 8.69
C VAL A 9 -3.76 -19.02 8.77
N GLU A 10 -4.70 -18.36 9.43
CA GLU A 10 -4.69 -16.89 9.67
C GLU A 10 -4.54 -16.00 8.43
N GLN A 11 -4.97 -16.50 7.27
CA GLN A 11 -4.92 -15.77 6.02
C GLN A 11 -5.77 -14.49 6.09
N ARG A 12 -5.20 -13.39 5.57
CA ARG A 12 -5.82 -12.08 5.42
C ARG A 12 -5.53 -11.54 4.02
N GLY A 13 -6.52 -10.88 3.42
CA GLY A 13 -6.40 -10.28 2.09
C GLY A 13 -6.86 -11.21 0.96
N ARG A 14 -6.42 -10.89 -0.27
CA ARG A 14 -6.94 -11.51 -1.51
C ARG A 14 -6.17 -12.75 -1.95
N TYR A 15 -4.92 -12.91 -1.50
CA TYR A 15 -4.03 -14.00 -1.89
C TYR A 15 -3.44 -14.69 -0.67
N CYS A 16 -3.16 -15.98 -0.79
CA CYS A 16 -2.54 -16.79 0.25
C CYS A 16 -1.07 -16.38 0.44
N VAL A 17 -0.64 -16.16 1.68
CA VAL A 17 0.77 -15.80 1.99
C VAL A 17 1.72 -16.97 1.78
N GLY A 18 1.23 -18.22 1.85
CA GLY A 18 2.06 -19.42 1.71
C GLY A 18 2.26 -19.88 0.27
N CYS A 19 1.21 -19.86 -0.56
CA CYS A 19 1.26 -20.40 -1.93
C CYS A 19 0.86 -19.40 -3.03
N GLY A 20 0.54 -18.15 -2.68
CA GLY A 20 0.20 -17.09 -3.63
C GLY A 20 -1.15 -17.24 -4.34
N LYS A 21 -1.87 -18.35 -4.16
CA LYS A 21 -3.18 -18.57 -4.80
C LYS A 21 -4.25 -17.63 -4.25
N LEU A 22 -5.21 -17.30 -5.11
CA LEU A 22 -6.37 -16.48 -4.74
C LEU A 22 -7.14 -17.17 -3.61
N LEU A 23 -7.42 -16.41 -2.56
CA LEU A 23 -8.27 -16.88 -1.46
C LEU A 23 -9.75 -16.64 -1.79
N PRO A 24 -10.65 -17.47 -1.26
CA PRO A 24 -12.08 -17.20 -1.35
C PRO A 24 -12.41 -15.83 -0.73
N PRO A 25 -13.40 -15.11 -1.28
CA PRO A 25 -13.80 -13.81 -0.75
C PRO A 25 -14.22 -13.94 0.71
N SER A 26 -13.79 -12.97 1.53
CA SER A 26 -14.18 -12.93 2.94
C SER A 26 -15.69 -12.73 3.07
N PRO A 27 -16.40 -13.43 3.98
CA PRO A 27 -17.79 -13.13 4.31
C PRO A 27 -17.93 -11.80 5.06
N LEU A 28 -16.82 -11.27 5.59
CA LEU A 28 -16.78 -9.94 6.19
C LEU A 28 -16.96 -8.88 5.09
N PRO A 29 -17.74 -7.81 5.37
CA PRO A 29 -17.93 -6.74 4.41
C PRO A 29 -16.58 -6.16 4.01
N ALA A 30 -16.43 -5.85 2.71
CA ALA A 30 -15.24 -5.22 2.18
C ALA A 30 -14.96 -3.93 2.98
N ARG A 31 -13.90 -3.96 3.80
CA ARG A 31 -13.50 -2.79 4.58
C ARG A 31 -13.06 -1.74 3.57
N ARG A 32 -13.80 -0.64 3.45
CA ARG A 32 -13.35 0.51 2.66
C ARG A 32 -12.02 0.96 3.25
N VAL A 33 -10.94 0.75 2.49
CA VAL A 33 -9.62 1.27 2.85
C VAL A 33 -9.75 2.79 2.80
N ARG A 34 -9.84 3.44 3.96
CA ARG A 34 -9.69 4.89 4.03
C ARG A 34 -8.19 5.16 3.92
N LEU A 35 -7.81 5.98 2.93
CA LEU A 35 -6.42 6.39 2.75
C LEU A 35 -5.89 7.16 3.98
N ALA A 36 -6.78 7.80 4.74
CA ALA A 36 -6.46 8.49 5.98
C ALA A 36 -7.27 7.92 7.16
N PRO A 37 -6.64 7.75 8.34
CA PRO A 37 -7.36 7.53 9.60
C PRO A 37 -8.36 8.66 9.89
N ARG A 38 -9.45 8.37 10.63
CA ARG A 38 -10.51 9.36 10.90
C ARG A 38 -10.00 10.62 11.63
N HIS A 39 -9.02 10.47 12.52
CA HIS A 39 -8.44 11.59 13.27
C HIS A 39 -7.58 12.53 12.42
N LEU A 40 -7.29 12.15 11.16
CA LEU A 40 -6.55 12.96 10.19
C LEU A 40 -7.47 13.78 9.26
N LEU A 41 -8.79 13.75 9.50
CA LEU A 41 -9.79 14.46 8.68
C LEU A 41 -10.02 15.90 9.14
N ASP A 42 -9.79 16.21 10.42
CA ASP A 42 -10.03 17.52 11.04
C ASP A 42 -8.75 18.37 11.17
N ASP A 43 -7.81 18.18 10.24
CA ASP A 43 -6.41 18.48 10.48
C ASP A 43 -6.00 19.91 10.10
N ASP A 44 -6.53 20.90 10.84
CA ASP A 44 -5.93 22.23 10.92
C ASP A 44 -4.56 22.19 11.65
N THR A 45 -4.23 21.05 12.26
CA THR A 45 -2.97 20.78 12.96
C THR A 45 -1.92 20.10 12.10
N GLN A 46 -2.20 19.84 10.82
CA GLN A 46 -1.38 18.94 10.02
C GLN A 46 -0.08 19.69 9.71
N PRO A 47 1.08 19.20 10.17
CA PRO A 47 2.31 19.91 9.93
C PRO A 47 2.58 19.91 8.43
N VAL A 48 2.53 21.10 7.81
CA VAL A 48 2.92 21.26 6.41
C VAL A 48 4.41 20.92 6.32
N LEU A 49 4.71 19.70 5.88
CA LEU A 49 6.09 19.28 5.63
C LEU A 49 6.63 20.11 4.46
N ARG A 50 7.32 21.20 4.79
CA ARG A 50 8.05 22.03 3.82
C ARG A 50 9.34 21.31 3.46
N PHE A 51 9.26 20.43 2.47
CA PHE A 51 10.45 19.84 1.88
C PHE A 51 11.23 20.92 1.14
N ALA A 52 12.53 21.05 1.45
CA ALA A 52 13.44 21.87 0.67
C ALA A 52 13.71 21.16 -0.67
N VAL A 53 12.79 21.32 -1.63
CA VAL A 53 12.93 20.76 -2.98
C VAL A 53 14.12 21.43 -3.65
N ARG A 54 15.23 20.70 -3.77
CA ARG A 54 16.35 21.11 -4.62
C ARG A 54 16.09 20.60 -6.03
N PRO A 55 16.04 21.47 -7.05
CA PRO A 55 15.89 21.02 -8.43
C PRO A 55 17.03 20.06 -8.78
N ARG A 56 16.68 18.93 -9.41
CA ARG A 56 17.68 17.98 -9.92
C ARG A 56 18.49 18.69 -11.02
N PRO A 57 19.84 18.64 -10.99
CA PRO A 57 20.64 19.19 -12.07
C PRO A 57 20.33 18.48 -13.40
N PRO A 58 20.33 19.19 -14.54
CA PRO A 58 20.14 18.56 -15.83
C PRO A 58 21.23 17.51 -16.06
N VAL A 59 20.82 16.31 -16.48
CA VAL A 59 21.76 15.28 -16.92
C VAL A 59 22.44 15.82 -18.19
N ARG A 60 23.77 15.98 -18.16
CA ARG A 60 24.53 16.18 -19.40
C ARG A 60 24.44 14.86 -20.16
N GLU A 61 23.78 14.88 -21.32
CA GLU A 61 23.97 13.84 -22.33
C GLU A 61 25.45 13.89 -22.72
N GLU A 62 26.24 13.02 -22.11
CA GLU A 62 27.55 12.68 -22.67
C GLU A 62 27.29 12.11 -24.06
N GLN A 63 27.71 12.90 -25.04
CA GLN A 63 27.71 12.57 -26.45
C GLN A 63 28.30 11.18 -26.65
N SER A 64 27.46 10.22 -27.02
CA SER A 64 27.90 9.00 -27.68
C SER A 64 28.37 9.38 -29.09
N VAL A 65 29.69 9.53 -29.22
CA VAL A 65 30.40 9.49 -30.51
C VAL A 65 30.81 8.05 -30.77
#